data_AF-A0A7W7Y650-F1
#
_entry.id   AF-A0A7W7Y650-F1
#
_cell.length_a   1.000
_cell.length_b   1.000
_cell.length_c   1.000
_cell.angle_alpha   90.00
_cell.angle_beta   90.00
_cell.angle_gamma   90.00
#
_symmetry.space_group_name_H-M   'P 1'
#
loop_
_entity.id
_entity.type
_entity.pdbx_description
1 polymer ?
#
loop_
_entity_poly.entity_id
_entity_poly.type
_entity_poly.pdbx_seq_one_letter_code
_entity_poly.pdbx_strand_id
1 'polypeptide(L)'
;MFYASYPALKKLDIAEKGMRHFSRYFNTNPYMAGVVVGVALHYEEQRGEHLSSEYKDTLASFFGAIGDAFFWASFRPAIFALGVTMYFVEPLRPLCLWLPLGIYIVVTQGARFYGLYLGYVHGMAVVQRVHPRLLHLLIDSLKNSHFIFAGVIFSITMYRIFTLYDTYYLGIAMLFVLLNLIMFHFMRVNFFILIISALMFIIEFLRQLI
;
A
#
# COMPACT_ATOMS: atom_id res chain seq x y z
N MET A 1 3.23 19.90 7.76
CA MET A 1 4.42 20.23 6.93
C MET A 1 5.49 20.94 7.75
N PHE A 2 5.19 22.08 8.40
CA PHE A 2 6.15 22.84 9.23
C PHE A 2 7.00 22.03 10.21
N TYR A 3 6.39 21.14 11.01
CA TYR A 3 7.14 20.34 11.99
C TYR A 3 8.24 19.47 11.35
N ALA A 4 7.93 18.87 10.19
CA ALA A 4 8.89 18.04 9.46
C ALA A 4 10.05 18.87 8.85
N SER A 5 9.79 20.12 8.48
CA SER A 5 10.78 21.03 7.90
C SER A 5 11.55 21.85 8.93
N TYR A 6 11.09 21.92 10.18
CA TYR A 6 11.65 22.77 11.24
C TYR A 6 13.18 22.63 11.42
N PRO A 7 13.76 21.41 11.47
CA PRO A 7 15.21 21.28 11.64
C PRO A 7 16.01 21.92 10.50
N ALA A 8 15.53 21.83 9.26
CA ALA A 8 16.17 22.45 8.10
C ALA A 8 15.97 23.97 8.10
N LEU A 9 14.75 24.45 8.37
CA LEU A 9 14.46 25.88 8.46
C LEU A 9 15.25 26.57 9.58
N LYS A 10 15.51 25.87 10.69
CA LYS A 10 16.37 26.37 11.78
C LYS A 10 17.83 26.52 11.35
N LYS A 11 18.35 25.58 10.55
CA LYS A 11 19.72 25.69 10.00
C LYS A 11 19.88 26.85 9.02
N LEU A 12 18.81 27.21 8.32
CA LEU A 12 18.77 28.33 7.38
C LEU A 12 18.48 29.69 8.07
N ASP A 13 18.28 29.72 9.39
CA ASP A 13 17.91 30.92 10.16
C ASP A 13 16.61 31.62 9.67
N ILE A 14 15.68 30.84 9.12
CA ILE A 14 14.39 31.34 8.59
C ILE A 14 13.18 30.65 9.23
N ALA A 15 13.35 30.01 10.39
CA ALA A 15 12.28 29.24 11.04
C ALA A 15 11.00 30.06 11.28
N GLU A 16 11.15 31.33 11.69
CA GLU A 16 10.02 32.23 11.94
C GLU A 16 9.30 32.63 10.65
N LYS A 17 10.06 32.97 9.59
CA LYS A 17 9.53 33.29 8.26
C LYS A 17 8.84 32.06 7.65
N GLY A 18 9.49 30.90 7.74
CA GLY A 18 9.00 29.62 7.24
C GLY A 18 7.71 29.16 7.93
N MET A 19 7.47 29.55 9.18
CA MET A 19 6.24 29.21 9.90
C MET A 19 4.99 29.65 9.14
N ARG A 20 4.99 30.84 8.52
CA ARG A 20 3.83 31.32 7.74
C ARG A 20 3.59 30.51 6.47
N HIS A 21 4.65 30.03 5.82
CA HIS A 21 4.57 29.38 4.50
C HIS A 21 4.46 27.84 4.58
N PHE A 22 4.92 27.23 5.68
CA PHE A 22 4.90 25.76 5.89
C PHE A 22 3.79 25.30 6.84
N SER A 23 3.12 26.21 7.55
CA SER A 23 1.95 25.90 8.40
C SER A 23 0.61 26.05 7.68
N ARG A 24 0.61 26.44 6.39
CA ARG A 24 -0.60 26.43 5.57
C ARG A 24 -1.17 25.02 5.47
N TYR A 25 -2.48 24.95 5.18
CA TYR A 25 -3.16 23.69 4.92
C TYR A 25 -2.39 22.88 3.87
N PHE A 26 -2.21 21.60 4.16
CA PHE A 26 -1.42 20.70 3.35
C PHE A 26 -2.03 19.31 3.46
N ASN A 27 -2.59 18.82 2.36
CA ASN A 27 -3.18 17.50 2.27
C ASN A 27 -2.54 16.72 1.12
N THR A 28 -1.91 15.61 1.45
CA THR A 28 -1.33 14.67 0.51
C THR A 28 -1.15 13.33 1.21
N ASN A 29 -0.82 12.29 0.44
CA ASN A 29 -0.56 10.98 0.99
C ASN A 29 0.68 11.03 1.90
N PRO A 30 0.63 10.48 3.13
CA PRO A 30 1.71 10.59 4.11
C PRO A 30 3.02 9.92 3.69
N TYR A 31 2.99 8.97 2.73
CA TYR A 31 4.21 8.34 2.21
C TYR A 31 4.89 9.20 1.14
N MET A 32 4.14 10.06 0.44
CA MET A 32 4.65 10.96 -0.59
C MET A 32 4.83 12.41 -0.09
N ALA A 33 4.31 12.74 1.10
CA ALA A 33 4.45 14.06 1.71
C ALA A 33 5.89 14.57 1.75
N GLY A 34 6.85 13.67 1.97
CA GLY A 34 8.28 13.98 1.95
C GLY A 34 8.72 14.69 0.67
N VAL A 35 8.21 14.29 -0.50
CA VAL A 35 8.56 14.91 -1.79
C VAL A 35 8.23 16.40 -1.78
N VAL A 36 6.99 16.76 -1.41
CA VAL A 36 6.54 18.16 -1.40
C VAL A 36 7.30 18.98 -0.38
N VAL A 37 7.60 18.39 0.79
CA VAL A 37 8.44 19.04 1.81
C VAL A 37 9.84 19.30 1.29
N GLY A 38 10.45 18.32 0.61
CA GLY A 38 11.77 18.43 0.02
C GLY A 38 11.82 19.54 -1.04
N VAL A 39 10.85 19.58 -1.96
CA VAL A 39 10.79 20.63 -2.99
C VAL A 39 10.64 22.01 -2.37
N ALA A 40 9.81 22.17 -1.35
CA ALA A 40 9.68 23.45 -0.67
C ALA A 40 11.01 23.88 -0.01
N LEU A 41 11.69 22.97 0.68
CA LEU A 41 13.00 23.24 1.29
C LEU A 41 14.09 23.58 0.25
N HIS A 42 14.08 22.92 -0.90
CA HIS A 42 14.99 23.22 -2.01
C HIS A 42 14.89 24.68 -2.46
N TYR A 43 13.66 25.21 -2.56
CA TYR A 43 13.41 26.59 -2.96
C TYR A 43 13.86 27.61 -1.90
N GLU A 44 13.62 27.31 -0.61
CA GLU A 44 14.12 28.13 0.50
C GLU A 44 15.65 28.26 0.47
N GLU A 45 16.36 27.15 0.22
CA GLU A 45 17.82 27.12 0.27
C GLU A 45 18.49 27.69 -0.98
N GLN A 46 18.03 27.31 -2.18
CA GLN A 46 18.74 27.65 -3.41
C GLN A 46 18.37 29.01 -4.00
N ARG A 47 17.13 29.45 -3.81
CA ARG A 47 16.63 30.67 -4.45
C ARG A 47 16.37 31.80 -3.47
N GLY A 48 16.40 31.52 -2.16
CA GLY A 48 15.93 32.48 -1.14
C GLY A 48 14.46 32.87 -1.33
N GLU A 49 13.74 32.13 -2.17
CA GLU A 49 12.38 32.42 -2.60
C GLU A 49 11.47 31.27 -2.19
N HIS A 50 10.33 31.61 -1.61
CA HIS A 50 9.32 30.65 -1.22
C HIS A 50 8.65 30.04 -2.45
N LEU A 51 8.52 28.71 -2.48
CA LEU A 51 7.65 28.07 -3.46
C LEU A 51 6.23 28.62 -3.31
N SER A 52 5.63 29.06 -4.42
CA SER A 52 4.26 29.59 -4.41
C SER A 52 3.29 28.56 -3.82
N SER A 53 2.24 29.03 -3.14
CA SER A 53 1.27 28.12 -2.55
C SER A 53 0.50 27.31 -3.60
N GLU A 54 0.20 27.91 -4.74
CA GLU A 54 -0.44 27.22 -5.87
C GLU A 54 0.39 26.04 -6.37
N TYR A 55 1.71 26.21 -6.53
CA TYR A 55 2.59 25.11 -6.91
C TYR A 55 2.68 24.05 -5.82
N LYS A 56 2.72 24.46 -4.55
CA LYS A 56 2.72 23.52 -3.41
C LYS A 56 1.45 22.68 -3.36
N ASP A 57 0.28 23.30 -3.55
CA ASP A 57 -1.01 22.64 -3.52
C ASP A 57 -1.19 21.70 -4.71
N THR A 58 -0.76 22.14 -5.90
CA THR A 58 -0.73 21.31 -7.11
C THR A 58 0.18 20.08 -6.91
N LEU A 59 1.36 20.28 -6.34
CA LEU A 59 2.31 19.19 -6.07
C LEU A 59 1.78 18.22 -5.01
N ALA A 60 1.15 18.75 -3.96
CA ALA A 60 0.51 17.96 -2.91
C ALA A 60 -0.64 17.10 -3.46
N SER A 61 -1.48 17.68 -4.31
CA SER A 61 -2.58 16.97 -4.98
C SER A 61 -2.05 15.87 -5.91
N PHE A 62 -1.07 16.19 -6.77
CA PHE A 62 -0.47 15.23 -7.71
C PHE A 62 0.15 14.02 -7.00
N PHE A 63 1.04 14.26 -6.04
CA PHE A 63 1.67 13.19 -5.27
C PHE A 63 0.71 12.50 -4.29
N GLY A 64 -0.36 13.20 -3.89
CA GLY A 64 -1.45 12.64 -3.10
C GLY A 64 -2.19 11.57 -3.89
N ALA A 65 -2.65 11.90 -5.10
CA ALA A 65 -3.32 10.97 -5.99
C ALA A 65 -2.45 9.74 -6.32
N ILE A 66 -1.16 9.95 -6.60
CA ILE A 66 -0.20 8.86 -6.82
C ILE A 66 -0.08 7.98 -5.57
N GLY A 67 0.09 8.60 -4.41
CA GLY A 67 0.25 7.87 -3.15
C GLY A 67 -0.99 7.08 -2.76
N ASP A 68 -2.18 7.63 -2.97
CA ASP A 68 -3.44 6.98 -2.66
C ASP A 68 -3.68 5.78 -3.59
N ALA A 69 -3.42 5.96 -4.89
CA ALA A 69 -3.54 4.88 -5.87
C ALA A 69 -2.53 3.75 -5.61
N PHE A 70 -1.27 4.08 -5.31
CA PHE A 70 -0.23 3.08 -5.09
C PHE A 70 -0.32 2.45 -3.70
N PHE A 71 -0.19 3.23 -2.62
CA PHE A 71 -0.07 2.67 -1.27
C PHE A 71 -1.39 2.14 -0.71
N TRP A 72 -2.45 2.93 -0.81
CA TRP A 72 -3.71 2.60 -0.14
C TRP A 72 -4.59 1.68 -0.97
N ALA A 73 -4.78 1.99 -2.25
CA ALA A 73 -5.69 1.22 -3.10
C ALA A 73 -5.08 -0.08 -3.63
N SER A 74 -3.76 -0.20 -3.71
CA SER A 74 -3.10 -1.32 -4.41
C SER A 74 -2.12 -2.09 -3.53
N PHE A 75 -1.06 -1.45 -3.06
CA PHE A 75 0.02 -2.09 -2.32
C PHE A 75 -0.44 -2.66 -0.97
N ARG A 76 -1.18 -1.88 -0.16
CA ARG A 76 -1.66 -2.36 1.15
C ARG A 76 -2.57 -3.59 1.03
N PRO A 77 -3.60 -3.62 0.15
CA PRO A 77 -4.37 -4.84 -0.10
C PRO A 77 -3.53 -6.02 -0.60
N ALA A 78 -2.59 -5.78 -1.52
CA ALA A 78 -1.71 -6.83 -2.05
C ALA A 78 -0.83 -7.47 -0.96
N ILE A 79 -0.26 -6.65 -0.06
CA ILE A 79 0.52 -7.13 1.08
C ILE A 79 -0.35 -7.92 2.06
N PHE A 80 -1.58 -7.48 2.31
CA PHE A 80 -2.50 -8.23 3.16
C PHE A 80 -2.85 -9.59 2.55
N ALA A 81 -3.16 -9.63 1.25
CA ALA A 81 -3.43 -10.87 0.52
C ALA A 81 -2.23 -11.82 0.57
N LEU A 82 -1.00 -11.31 0.41
CA LEU A 82 0.22 -12.10 0.56
C LEU A 82 0.31 -12.74 1.95
N GLY A 83 0.09 -11.99 3.03
CA GLY A 83 0.14 -12.52 4.39
C GLY A 83 -0.91 -13.60 4.65
N VAL A 84 -2.14 -13.39 4.19
CA VAL A 84 -3.20 -14.39 4.27
C VAL A 84 -2.82 -15.66 3.50
N THR A 85 -2.28 -15.54 2.28
CA THR A 85 -1.82 -16.71 1.52
C THR A 85 -0.71 -17.46 2.24
N MET A 86 0.28 -16.75 2.80
CA MET A 86 1.38 -17.35 3.54
C MET A 86 0.90 -18.13 4.77
N TYR A 87 -0.16 -17.69 5.45
CA TYR A 87 -0.71 -18.41 6.59
C TYR A 87 -1.17 -19.83 6.24
N PHE A 88 -1.64 -20.05 5.01
CA PHE A 88 -2.13 -21.36 4.57
C PHE A 88 -1.05 -22.24 3.90
N VAL A 89 0.15 -21.70 3.68
CA VAL A 89 1.26 -22.39 3.03
C VAL A 89 2.33 -22.74 4.08
N GLU A 90 2.58 -24.03 4.29
CA GLU A 90 3.75 -24.48 5.06
C GLU A 90 4.98 -24.59 4.14
N PRO A 91 6.18 -24.17 4.58
CA PRO A 91 6.59 -23.72 5.92
C PRO A 91 6.48 -22.19 6.16
N LEU A 92 5.74 -21.46 5.31
CA LEU A 92 5.70 -19.99 5.34
C LEU A 92 4.80 -19.42 6.45
N ARG A 93 3.95 -20.24 7.05
CA ARG A 93 2.96 -19.84 8.07
C ARG A 93 3.56 -19.02 9.23
N PRO A 94 4.70 -19.37 9.86
CA PRO A 94 5.28 -18.55 10.93
C PRO A 94 5.69 -17.13 10.50
N LEU A 95 5.94 -16.92 9.20
CA LEU A 95 6.36 -15.65 8.63
C LEU A 95 5.19 -14.82 8.06
N CYS A 96 3.96 -15.34 8.11
CA CYS A 96 2.79 -14.76 7.44
C CYS A 96 2.46 -13.33 7.90
N LEU A 97 2.88 -12.94 9.11
CA LEU A 97 2.76 -11.58 9.62
C LEU A 97 4.03 -10.76 9.38
N TRP A 98 5.19 -11.31 9.75
CA TRP A 98 6.45 -10.56 9.80
C TRP A 98 6.99 -10.20 8.42
N LEU A 99 6.93 -11.11 7.45
CA LEU A 99 7.48 -10.86 6.13
C LEU A 99 6.66 -9.80 5.35
N PRO A 100 5.32 -9.90 5.22
CA PRO A 100 4.54 -8.87 4.53
C PRO A 100 4.59 -7.51 5.26
N LEU A 101 4.57 -7.51 6.59
CA LEU A 101 4.72 -6.28 7.38
C LEU A 101 6.09 -5.65 7.17
N GLY A 102 7.17 -6.44 7.17
CA GLY A 102 8.52 -5.98 6.88
C GLY A 102 8.62 -5.34 5.50
N ILE A 103 8.07 -5.99 4.47
CA ILE A 103 8.00 -5.44 3.10
C ILE A 103 7.24 -4.10 3.10
N TYR A 104 6.08 -4.05 3.77
CA TYR A 104 5.29 -2.82 3.86
C TYR A 104 6.04 -1.67 4.51
N ILE A 105 6.71 -1.92 5.63
CA ILE A 105 7.52 -0.92 6.34
C ILE A 105 8.67 -0.47 5.46
N VAL A 106 9.45 -1.38 4.87
CA VAL A 106 10.60 -1.03 4.02
C VAL A 106 10.17 -0.15 2.84
N VAL A 107 9.08 -0.52 2.16
CA VAL A 107 8.60 0.25 0.99
C VAL A 107 8.05 1.61 1.41
N THR A 108 7.24 1.69 2.46
CA THR A 108 6.65 2.96 2.92
C THR A 108 7.67 3.92 3.52
N GLN A 109 8.62 3.41 4.32
CA GLN A 109 9.70 4.20 4.88
C GLN A 109 10.69 4.62 3.80
N GLY A 110 11.05 3.70 2.89
CA GLY A 110 11.87 4.00 1.72
C GLY A 110 11.28 5.13 0.88
N ALA A 111 9.97 5.09 0.60
CA ALA A 111 9.29 6.16 -0.13
C ALA A 111 9.34 7.51 0.60
N ARG A 112 9.19 7.54 1.92
CA ARG A 112 9.29 8.78 2.72
C ARG A 112 10.68 9.40 2.64
N PHE A 113 11.72 8.60 2.90
CA PHE A 113 13.10 9.08 2.90
C PHE A 113 13.57 9.46 1.50
N TYR A 114 13.38 8.56 0.53
CA TYR A 114 13.81 8.79 -0.84
C TYR A 114 13.00 9.89 -1.51
N GLY A 115 11.70 9.98 -1.22
CA GLY A 115 10.84 11.06 -1.71
C GLY A 115 11.31 12.43 -1.20
N LEU A 116 11.60 12.55 0.10
CA LEU A 116 12.16 13.77 0.68
C LEU A 116 13.50 14.15 0.02
N TYR A 117 14.42 13.18 -0.09
CA TYR A 117 15.71 13.38 -0.73
C TYR A 117 15.56 13.85 -2.18
N LEU A 118 14.71 13.18 -2.96
CA LEU A 118 14.49 13.52 -4.37
C LEU A 118 13.92 14.93 -4.52
N GLY A 119 12.91 15.28 -3.74
CA GLY A 119 12.32 16.62 -3.76
C GLY A 119 13.33 17.70 -3.36
N TYR A 120 14.14 17.42 -2.34
CA TYR A 120 15.15 18.34 -1.83
C TYR A 120 16.31 18.57 -2.80
N VAL A 121 16.80 17.53 -3.47
CA VAL A 121 17.92 17.67 -4.41
C VAL A 121 17.46 18.26 -5.75
N HIS A 122 16.27 17.91 -6.23
CA HIS A 122 15.85 18.21 -7.60
C HIS A 122 14.78 19.29 -7.73
N GLY A 123 14.19 19.75 -6.62
CA GLY A 123 13.09 20.70 -6.65
C GLY A 123 11.94 20.21 -7.54
N MET A 124 11.38 21.11 -8.35
CA MET A 124 10.25 20.79 -9.25
C MET A 124 10.58 19.75 -10.33
N ALA A 125 11.85 19.53 -10.66
CA ALA A 125 12.24 18.51 -11.63
C ALA A 125 11.92 17.08 -11.16
N VAL A 126 11.57 16.88 -9.87
CA VAL A 126 11.09 15.59 -9.36
C VAL A 126 9.83 15.10 -10.07
N VAL A 127 8.98 16.00 -10.60
CA VAL A 127 7.77 15.62 -11.34
C VAL A 127 8.13 14.88 -12.62
N GLN A 128 9.20 15.30 -13.31
CA GLN A 128 9.67 14.67 -14.56
C GLN A 128 10.30 13.30 -14.32
N ARG A 129 10.70 13.00 -13.08
CA ARG A 129 11.28 11.69 -12.68
C ARG A 129 10.21 10.63 -12.46
N VAL A 130 8.95 11.02 -12.31
CA VAL A 130 7.84 10.08 -12.21
C VAL A 130 7.60 9.49 -13.59
N HIS A 131 7.76 8.17 -13.73
CA HIS A 131 7.53 7.45 -14.97
C HIS A 131 6.09 6.92 -14.98
N PRO A 132 5.12 7.56 -15.68
CA PRO A 132 3.71 7.23 -15.53
C PRO A 132 3.41 5.79 -15.97
N ARG A 133 4.04 5.35 -17.06
CA ARG A 133 3.86 3.98 -17.59
C ARG A 133 4.27 2.92 -16.57
N LEU A 134 5.43 3.09 -15.93
CA LEU A 134 5.89 2.14 -14.91
C LEU A 134 4.97 2.16 -13.68
N LEU A 135 4.56 3.34 -13.24
CA LEU A 135 3.65 3.50 -12.10
C LEU A 135 2.30 2.82 -12.37
N HIS A 136 1.70 3.05 -13.54
CA HIS A 136 0.45 2.39 -13.93
C HIS A 136 0.59 0.88 -13.95
N LEU A 137 1.64 0.35 -14.60
CA LEU A 137 1.90 -1.09 -14.64
C LEU A 137 2.05 -1.69 -13.24
N LEU A 138 2.78 -1.03 -12.34
CA LEU A 138 2.95 -1.51 -10.96
C LEU A 138 1.64 -1.47 -10.18
N ILE A 139 0.89 -0.38 -10.28
CA ILE A 139 -0.42 -0.23 -9.63
C ILE A 139 -1.37 -1.32 -10.12
N ASP A 140 -1.47 -1.52 -11.43
CA ASP A 140 -2.37 -2.53 -12.00
C ASP A 140 -1.93 -3.95 -11.64
N SER A 141 -0.62 -4.23 -11.63
CA SER A 141 -0.09 -5.52 -11.19
C SER A 141 -0.43 -5.80 -9.72
N LEU A 142 -0.25 -4.80 -8.84
CA LEU A 142 -0.59 -4.92 -7.41
C LEU A 142 -2.10 -5.05 -7.20
N LYS A 143 -2.90 -4.29 -7.95
CA LYS A 143 -4.36 -4.42 -7.91
C LYS A 143 -4.79 -5.80 -8.32
N ASN A 144 -4.17 -6.42 -9.32
CA ASN A 144 -4.57 -7.71 -9.85
C ASN A 144 -3.91 -8.91 -9.13
N SER A 145 -2.93 -8.69 -8.26
CA SER A 145 -2.21 -9.78 -7.57
C SER A 145 -3.13 -10.64 -6.70
N HIS A 146 -4.24 -10.07 -6.22
CA HIS A 146 -5.23 -10.78 -5.41
C HIS A 146 -5.86 -11.97 -6.15
N PHE A 147 -5.97 -11.94 -7.48
CA PHE A 147 -6.46 -13.07 -8.27
C PHE A 147 -5.53 -14.29 -8.14
N ILE A 148 -4.22 -14.03 -8.19
CA ILE A 148 -3.19 -15.07 -8.05
C ILE A 148 -3.26 -15.67 -6.64
N PHE A 149 -3.30 -14.80 -5.61
CA PHE A 149 -3.39 -15.24 -4.22
C PHE A 149 -4.68 -16.02 -3.91
N ALA A 150 -5.81 -15.58 -4.45
CA ALA A 150 -7.08 -16.29 -4.33
C ALA A 150 -7.02 -17.69 -4.96
N GLY A 151 -6.43 -17.81 -6.16
CA GLY A 151 -6.23 -19.10 -6.82
C GLY A 151 -5.35 -20.04 -6.01
N VAL A 152 -4.25 -19.54 -5.43
CA VAL A 152 -3.36 -20.34 -4.56
C VAL A 152 -4.11 -20.83 -3.32
N ILE A 153 -4.80 -19.94 -2.59
CA ILE A 153 -5.56 -20.30 -1.40
C ILE A 153 -6.61 -21.36 -1.75
N PHE A 154 -7.35 -21.14 -2.83
CA PHE A 154 -8.35 -22.07 -3.34
C PHE A 154 -7.79 -23.47 -3.60
N SER A 155 -6.66 -23.56 -4.32
CA SER A 155 -6.03 -24.83 -4.63
C SER A 155 -5.62 -25.58 -3.36
N ILE A 156 -5.08 -24.87 -2.37
CA ILE A 156 -4.72 -25.44 -1.07
C ILE A 156 -5.97 -25.92 -0.32
N THR A 157 -7.04 -25.12 -0.29
CA THR A 157 -8.31 -25.51 0.32
C THR A 157 -8.84 -26.81 -0.29
N MET A 158 -8.91 -26.89 -1.62
CA MET A 158 -9.44 -28.06 -2.32
C MET A 158 -8.59 -29.31 -2.06
N TYR A 159 -7.26 -29.17 -2.08
CA TYR A 159 -6.36 -30.27 -1.76
C TYR A 159 -6.56 -30.80 -0.34
N ARG A 160 -6.68 -29.91 0.66
CA ARG A 160 -6.93 -30.28 2.06
C ARG A 160 -8.29 -30.96 2.24
N ILE A 161 -9.34 -30.44 1.61
CA ILE A 161 -10.68 -31.05 1.67
C ILE A 161 -10.67 -32.45 1.07
N PHE A 162 -10.03 -32.63 -0.09
CA PHE A 162 -9.95 -33.94 -0.75
C PHE A 162 -9.16 -34.98 0.06
N THR A 163 -8.13 -34.56 0.79
CA THR A 163 -7.22 -35.48 1.50
C THR A 163 -7.61 -35.76 2.95
N LEU A 164 -8.25 -34.81 3.63
CA LEU A 164 -8.48 -34.85 5.08
C LEU A 164 -9.95 -34.99 5.48
N TYR A 165 -10.88 -34.83 4.54
CA TYR A 165 -12.31 -34.81 4.84
C TYR A 165 -13.08 -35.75 3.91
N ASP A 166 -14.21 -36.26 4.41
CA ASP A 166 -15.11 -37.10 3.63
C ASP A 166 -15.75 -36.36 2.45
N THR A 167 -16.15 -37.11 1.43
CA THR A 167 -16.66 -36.63 0.13
C THR A 167 -17.81 -35.61 0.23
N TYR A 168 -18.59 -35.61 1.33
CA TYR A 168 -19.70 -34.66 1.51
C TYR A 168 -19.23 -33.22 1.70
N TYR A 169 -18.08 -32.99 2.34
CA TYR A 169 -17.51 -31.64 2.49
C TYR A 169 -17.05 -31.06 1.16
N LEU A 170 -16.75 -31.92 0.18
CA LEU A 170 -16.33 -31.53 -1.15
C LEU A 170 -17.48 -30.89 -1.94
N GLY A 171 -18.72 -31.37 -1.74
CA GLY A 171 -19.93 -30.74 -2.30
C GLY A 171 -20.20 -29.34 -1.72
N ILE A 172 -20.05 -29.18 -0.41
CA ILE A 172 -20.19 -27.88 0.27
C ILE A 172 -19.11 -26.91 -0.25
N ALA A 173 -17.87 -27.39 -0.40
CA ALA A 173 -16.79 -26.60 -0.95
C ALA A 173 -17.11 -26.15 -2.38
N MET A 174 -17.50 -27.05 -3.29
CA MET A 174 -17.87 -26.70 -4.68
C MET A 174 -19.03 -25.68 -4.75
N LEU A 175 -20.05 -25.83 -3.91
CA LEU A 175 -21.15 -24.85 -3.84
C LEU A 175 -20.63 -23.47 -3.43
N PHE A 176 -19.74 -23.42 -2.43
CA PHE A 176 -19.14 -22.19 -1.98
C PHE A 176 -18.26 -21.52 -3.04
N VAL A 177 -17.56 -22.31 -3.86
CA VAL A 177 -16.80 -21.84 -5.02
C VAL A 177 -17.71 -21.19 -6.05
N LEU A 178 -18.82 -21.83 -6.39
CA LEU A 178 -19.78 -21.30 -7.35
C LEU A 178 -20.38 -19.98 -6.85
N LEU A 179 -20.77 -19.92 -5.58
CA LEU A 179 -21.25 -18.69 -4.95
C LEU A 179 -20.18 -17.59 -4.98
N ASN A 180 -18.92 -17.94 -4.71
CA ASN A 180 -17.80 -17.01 -4.78
C ASN A 180 -17.59 -16.48 -6.20
N LEU A 181 -17.58 -17.33 -7.23
CA LEU A 181 -17.46 -16.90 -8.64
C LEU A 181 -18.61 -15.98 -9.07
N ILE A 182 -19.82 -16.23 -8.58
CA ILE A 182 -20.99 -15.37 -8.84
C ILE A 182 -20.80 -14.03 -8.11
N MET A 183 -20.46 -14.04 -6.82
CA MET A 183 -20.26 -12.83 -6.02
C MET A 183 -19.07 -12.00 -6.52
N PHE A 184 -18.07 -12.63 -7.14
CA PHE A 184 -16.91 -11.97 -7.72
C PHE A 184 -17.30 -10.99 -8.84
N HIS A 185 -18.38 -11.26 -9.57
CA HIS A 185 -18.90 -10.32 -10.56
C HIS A 185 -19.51 -9.06 -9.91
N PHE A 186 -20.04 -9.17 -8.69
CA PHE A 186 -20.79 -8.11 -8.03
C PHE A 186 -20.03 -7.35 -6.94
N MET A 187 -19.04 -7.99 -6.29
CA MET A 187 -18.37 -7.45 -5.11
C MET A 187 -17.00 -6.86 -5.42
N ARG A 188 -16.69 -5.72 -4.78
CA ARG A 188 -15.33 -5.17 -4.75
C ARG A 188 -14.40 -6.12 -3.96
N VAL A 189 -13.62 -6.90 -4.69
CA VAL A 189 -12.30 -7.56 -4.41
C VAL A 189 -11.95 -7.93 -2.96
N ASN A 190 -11.96 -7.00 -2.00
CA ASN A 190 -11.45 -7.24 -0.64
C ASN A 190 -12.35 -8.19 0.18
N PHE A 191 -13.65 -8.26 -0.09
CA PHE A 191 -14.55 -9.13 0.66
C PHE A 191 -14.36 -10.62 0.33
N PHE A 192 -13.97 -10.94 -0.90
CA PHE A 192 -13.85 -12.31 -1.38
C PHE A 192 -12.77 -13.10 -0.64
N ILE A 193 -11.55 -12.54 -0.55
CA ILE A 193 -10.45 -13.16 0.18
C ILE A 193 -10.80 -13.32 1.65
N LEU A 194 -11.47 -12.34 2.26
CA LEU A 194 -11.91 -12.41 3.66
C LEU A 194 -12.91 -13.55 3.88
N ILE A 195 -13.88 -13.72 2.98
CA ILE A 195 -14.89 -14.78 3.07
C ILE A 195 -14.25 -16.17 2.94
N ILE A 196 -13.37 -16.38 1.95
CA ILE A 196 -12.66 -17.66 1.78
C ILE A 196 -11.74 -17.95 2.97
N SER A 197 -11.05 -16.93 3.48
CA SER A 197 -10.13 -17.09 4.62
C SER A 197 -10.89 -17.39 5.91
N ALA A 198 -12.05 -16.75 6.14
CA ALA A 198 -12.90 -17.05 7.27
C ALA A 198 -13.45 -18.49 7.23
N LEU A 199 -13.89 -18.94 6.05
CA LEU A 199 -14.33 -20.32 5.86
C LEU A 199 -13.19 -21.31 6.13
N MET A 200 -12.00 -21.06 5.58
CA MET A 200 -10.80 -21.87 5.84
C MET A 200 -10.46 -21.93 7.33
N PHE A 201 -10.55 -20.80 8.03
CA PHE A 201 -10.31 -20.75 9.47
C PHE A 201 -11.35 -21.58 10.25
N ILE A 202 -12.62 -21.51 9.86
CA ILE A 202 -13.69 -22.32 10.46
C ILE A 202 -13.43 -23.81 10.22
N ILE A 203 -13.05 -24.21 9.00
CA ILE A 203 -12.74 -25.61 8.66
C ILE A 203 -11.55 -26.11 9.49
N GLU A 204 -10.47 -25.33 9.59
CA GLU A 204 -9.27 -25.70 10.34
C GLU A 204 -9.52 -25.71 11.86
N PHE A 205 -10.40 -24.85 12.38
CA PHE A 205 -10.85 -24.87 13.78
C PHE A 205 -11.72 -26.09 14.09
N LEU A 206 -12.69 -26.40 13.23
CA LEU A 206 -13.54 -27.59 13.39
C LEU A 206 -12.72 -28.89 13.37
N ARG A 207 -11.62 -28.92 12.62
CA ARG A 207 -10.67 -30.04 12.65
C ARG A 207 -10.04 -30.26 14.02
N GLN A 208 -9.69 -29.21 14.74
CA GLN A 208 -9.02 -29.33 16.04
C GLN A 208 -9.95 -29.85 17.14
N LEU A 209 -11.27 -29.85 16.89
CA LEU A 209 -12.30 -30.32 17.82
C LEU A 209 -12.67 -31.80 17.63
N ILE A 210 -12.21 -32.44 16.54
CA ILE A 210 -12.42 -33.86 16.21
C ILE A 210 -11.12 -34.62 16.45
#